data_AF-A0A257H279-F1
#
_entry.id   AF-A0A257H279-F1
#
_cell.length_a   1.000
_cell.length_b   1.000
_cell.length_c   1.000
_cell.angle_alpha   90.00
_cell.angle_beta   90.00
_cell.angle_gamma   90.00
#
_symmetry.space_group_name_H-M   'P 1'
#
loop_
_entity.id
_entity.type
_entity.pdbx_description
1 polymer ?
#
loop_
_entity_poly.entity_id
_entity_poly.type
_entity_poly.pdbx_seq_one_letter_code
_entity_poly.pdbx_strand_id
1 'polypeptide(L)' 'MKAISIKLPDPLFHDLAQRAKSSASTQSDIIRTALVAYLQNDVKASTASCADRASRWVGMAEGPEDLSTN' A
#
# COMPACT_ATOMS: atom_id res chain seq x y z
N MET A 1 19.06 11.71 10.41
CA MET A 1 17.92 10.83 10.79
C MET A 1 17.40 11.26 12.15
N LYS A 2 16.09 11.17 12.41
CA LYS A 2 15.54 11.35 13.75
C LYS A 2 15.34 9.97 14.40
N ALA A 3 15.77 9.82 15.64
CA ALA A 3 15.53 8.59 16.40
C ALA A 3 14.14 8.63 17.01
N ILE A 4 13.43 7.50 16.94
CA ILE A 4 12.16 7.28 17.64
C ILE A 4 12.36 6.11 18.59
N SER A 5 11.79 6.20 19.79
CA SER A 5 11.74 5.09 20.74
C SER A 5 10.29 4.62 20.82
N ILE A 6 10.08 3.33 20.53
CA ILE A 6 8.76 2.70 20.56
C ILE A 6 8.82 1.48 21.46
N LYS A 7 7.78 1.27 22.26
CA LYS A 7 7.62 0.05 23.04
C LYS A 7 7.05 -1.03 22.13
N LEU A 8 7.75 -2.15 22.03
CA LEU A 8 7.34 -3.32 21.25
C LEU A 8 7.03 -4.47 22.21
N PRO A 9 5.94 -5.21 22.00
CA PRO A 9 5.72 -6.50 22.65
C PRO A 9 6.88 -7.46 22.35
N ASP A 10 7.30 -8.23 23.36
CA ASP A 10 8.34 -9.26 23.25
C ASP A 10 8.20 -10.21 22.05
N PRO A 11 7.01 -10.77 21.72
CA PRO A 11 6.89 -11.66 20.56
C PRO A 11 7.27 -10.97 19.24
N LEU A 12 6.86 -9.71 19.06
CA LEU A 12 7.19 -8.94 17.86
C LEU A 12 8.68 -8.60 17.80
N PHE A 13 9.32 -8.38 18.95
CA PHE A 13 10.77 -8.18 19.01
C PHE A 13 11.53 -9.44 18.59
N HIS A 14 11.09 -10.61 19.05
CA HIS A 14 11.70 -11.89 18.67
C HIS A 14 11.58 -12.15 17.16
N ASP A 15 10.39 -11.93 16.59
CA ASP A 15 10.17 -12.07 15.14
C ASP A 15 11.05 -11.13 14.34
N LEU A 16 11.13 -9.85 14.75
CA LEU A 16 12.03 -8.87 14.12
C LEU A 16 13.50 -9.29 14.20
N ALA A 17 13.95 -9.80 15.35
CA ALA A 17 15.32 -10.26 15.52
C ALA A 17 15.63 -11.49 14.65
N GLN A 18 14.71 -12.43 14.54
CA GLN A 18 14.84 -13.60 13.67
C GLN A 18 14.89 -13.21 12.19
N ARG A 19 14.07 -12.24 11.79
CA ARG A 19 14.02 -11.75 10.42
C ARG A 19 15.26 -10.94 10.04
N ALA A 20 15.80 -10.17 10.97
CA ALA A 20 17.07 -9.47 10.81
C ALA A 20 18.24 -10.44 10.58
N LYS A 21 18.30 -11.52 11.37
CA LYS A 21 19.33 -12.56 11.23
C LYS A 21 19.28 -13.28 9.88
N SER A 22 18.09 -13.55 9.35
CA SER A 22 17.90 -14.27 8.09
C SER A 22 18.11 -13.39 6.85
N SER A 23 17.89 -12.08 6.96
CA SER A 23 17.86 -11.17 5.81
C SER A 23 19.14 -10.33 5.63
N ALA A 24 20.18 -10.57 6.45
CA ALA A 24 21.39 -9.76 6.53
C ALA A 24 21.12 -8.25 6.66
N SER A 25 19.98 -7.88 7.25
CA SER A 25 19.51 -6.51 7.40
C SER A 25 19.36 -6.14 8.87
N THR A 26 19.48 -4.87 9.21
CA THR A 26 19.31 -4.43 10.60
C THR A 26 17.82 -4.38 10.99
N GLN A 27 17.52 -4.49 12.29
CA GLN A 27 16.16 -4.33 12.80
C GLN A 27 15.56 -2.97 12.41
N SER A 28 16.37 -1.91 12.47
CA SER A 28 15.98 -0.56 12.07
C SER A 28 15.63 -0.47 10.57
N ASP A 29 16.33 -1.21 9.71
CA ASP A 29 16.02 -1.24 8.27
C ASP A 29 14.70 -1.97 8.00
N ILE A 30 14.45 -3.08 8.69
CA ILE A 30 13.18 -3.80 8.59
C ILE A 30 12.02 -2.91 9.04
N ILE A 31 12.17 -2.23 10.19
CA ILE A 31 11.15 -1.31 10.72
C ILE A 31 10.91 -0.16 9.75
N ARG A 32 11.98 0.42 9.17
CA ARG A 32 11.85 1.51 8.20
C ARG A 32 11.12 1.06 6.94
N THR A 33 11.47 -0.09 6.39
CA THR A 33 10.80 -0.65 5.20
C THR A 33 9.33 -0.96 5.48
N ALA A 34 9.02 -1.52 6.66
CA ALA A 34 7.65 -1.78 7.08
C ALA A 34 6.83 -0.48 7.21
N LEU A 35 7.41 0.57 7.79
CA LEU A 35 6.77 1.89 7.90
C LEU A 35 6.52 2.52 6.52
N VAL A 36 7.50 2.44 5.61
CA VAL A 36 7.36 2.92 4.25
C VAL A 36 6.23 2.18 3.53
N ALA A 37 6.20 0.85 3.62
CA ALA A 37 5.16 0.02 3.00
C ALA A 37 3.77 0.31 3.59
N TYR A 38 3.68 0.51 4.90
CA TYR A 38 2.42 0.86 5.58
C TYR A 38 1.88 2.20 5.07
N LEU A 39 2.71 3.25 5.09
CA LEU A 39 2.30 4.59 4.67
C LEU A 39 1.98 4.65 3.16
N GLN A 40 2.70 3.90 2.32
CA GLN A 40 2.43 3.84 0.89
C GLN A 40 1.15 3.04 0.56
N ASN A 41 0.83 2.01 1.34
CA ASN A 41 -0.41 1.25 1.15
C ASN A 41 -1.64 2.07 1.57
N ASP A 42 -1.55 2.89 2.61
CA ASP A 42 -2.64 3.77 3.05
C ASP A 42 -3.00 4.79 1.94
N VAL A 43 -1.98 5.33 1.28
CA VAL A 43 -2.16 6.24 0.12
C VAL A 43 -2.86 5.54 -1.05
N LYS A 44 -2.60 4.25 -1.28
CA LYS A 44 -3.27 3.46 -2.33
C LYS A 44 -4.68 3.00 -1.97
N ALA A 45 -4.95 2.73 -0.69
CA ALA A 45 -6.26 2.30 -0.23
C ALA A 45 -7.28 3.45 -0.24
N SER A 46 -6.83 4.68 0.03
CA SER A 46 -7.63 5.91 0.00
C SER A 46 -8.13 6.29 -1.41
N THR A 47 -7.45 5.85 -2.48
CA THR A 47 -7.72 6.26 -3.87
C THR A 47 -8.47 5.23 -4.72
N ALA A 48 -8.99 4.15 -4.14
CA ALA A 48 -9.75 3.15 -4.87
C ALA A 48 -11.24 3.18 -4.51
N SER A 49 -11.89 4.33 -4.68
CA SER A 49 -13.35 4.39 -4.77
C SER A 49 -13.80 3.58 -6.00
N CYS A 50 -14.92 2.87 -5.91
CA CYS A 50 -15.51 2.15 -7.05
C CYS A 50 -15.68 3.04 -8.30
N ALA A 51 -15.78 4.36 -8.11
CA ALA A 51 -15.79 5.35 -9.18
C ALA A 51 -14.46 5.38 -9.98
N ASP A 52 -13.29 5.38 -9.32
CA ASP A 52 -11.98 5.42 -10.00
C ASP A 52 -11.71 4.15 -10.83
N ARG A 53 -12.27 3.01 -10.42
CA ARG A 53 -12.20 1.77 -11.20
C ARG A 53 -13.04 1.84 -12.48
N ALA A 54 -14.17 2.54 -12.45
CA ALA A 54 -15.03 2.73 -13.62
C ALA A 54 -14.48 3.80 -14.59
N SER A 55 -13.71 4.78 -14.09
CA SER A 55 -13.02 5.79 -14.91
C SER A 55 -12.11 5.17 -15.99
N ARG A 56 -11.54 3.97 -15.75
CA ARG A 56 -10.73 3.23 -16.74
C ARG A 56 -11.55 2.77 -17.96
N TRP A 57 -12.87 2.71 -17.84
CA TRP A 57 -13.79 2.28 -18.89
C TRP A 57 -14.59 3.43 -19.50
N VAL A 58 -14.50 4.63 -18.92
CA VAL A 58 -15.07 5.85 -19.50
C VAL A 58 -14.30 6.17 -20.79
N GLY A 59 -14.99 6.08 -21.93
CA GLY A 59 -14.42 6.31 -23.26
C GLY A 59 -13.95 5.06 -24.01
N MET A 60 -14.07 3.86 -23.44
CA MET A 60 -13.71 2.60 -24.14
C MET A 60 -14.81 2.06 -25.05
N ALA A 61 -16.03 2.59 -24.94
CA ALA A 61 -17.14 2.29 -25.83
C ALA A 61 -17.72 3.60 -26.37
N GLU A 62 -17.37 3.91 -27.62
CA GLU A 62 -18.13 4.85 -28.44
C GLU A 62 -19.32 4.05 -28.98
N GLY A 63 -20.46 4.18 -28.30
CA GLY A 63 -21.71 3.58 -28.76
C GLY A 63 -22.19 4.30 -30.03
N PRO A 64 -22.84 3.61 -30.97
CA PRO A 64 -23.45 4.25 -32.13
C PRO A 64 -24.42 5.35 -31.68
N GLU A 65 -24.50 6.42 -32.49
CA GLU A 65 -25.46 7.51 -32.30
C GLU A 65 -26.87 6.93 -32.19
N ASP A 66 -27.67 7.53 -31.29
CA ASP A 66 -28.97 7.05 -30.87
C ASP A 66 -29.86 6.60 -32.05
N LEU A 67 -30.15 5.30 -32.11
CA LEU A 67 -31.05 4.70 -33.11
C LEU A 67 -32.53 5.04 -32.87
N SER A 68 -32.86 5.84 -31.84
CA SER A 68 -34.23 6.23 -31.51
C SER A 68 -34.81 7.32 -32.42
N THR A 69 -34.00 7.94 -33.29
CA THR A 69 -34.49 8.89 -34.29
C THR A 69 -34.61 8.21 -35.65
N ASN A 70 -35.74 7.54 -35.89
CA ASN A 70 -36.15 7.05 -37.21
C ASN A 70 -37.33 7.88 -37.71
#